data_AF-A0A416GC97-F1
#
_entry.id   AF-A0A416GC97-F1
#
_cell.length_a   1.000
_cell.length_b   1.000
_cell.length_c   1.000
_cell.angle_alpha   90.00
_cell.angle_beta   90.00
_cell.angle_gamma   90.00
#
_symmetry.space_group_name_H-M   'P 1'
#
loop_
_entity.id
_entity.type
_entity.pdbx_description
1 polymer ?
#
loop_
_entity_poly.entity_id
_entity_poly.type
_entity_poly.pdbx_seq_one_letter_code
_entity_poly.pdbx_strand_id
1 'polypeptide(L)'
;MRLLLFFLVLATGSVSRLSAAESPGDSLFNAAYTDVQVLINEIDRTSQYYHYIPAVDHYLDAVADEGVTSSKEVVARRIAAQNVLKEQLAELYDRRVAARSEYEEEYTKYLTEGDFDALEALEKKYKGQVEGFDSEEADFRVEYDHKVANAAENLESLYKSLTLAVEEIKLDVLAAEQIYLKCLEAEELLLRATEAQKNSQAGRELQSAINEARAALNKDTFEVSAFVKMLEALLQYIESFTHETTGVNAPVLTETRADVYTTGGTLLLHSVTKAEAARKLPAGLYLFGGKKVCLP
;
A
#
# COMPACT_ATOMS: atom_id res chain seq x y z
N MET A 1 79.74 -5.65 -26.67
CA MET A 1 78.68 -4.63 -26.85
C MET A 1 77.60 -5.21 -27.77
N ARG A 2 76.60 -5.86 -27.17
CA ARG A 2 75.37 -6.32 -27.85
C ARG A 2 74.23 -5.89 -26.94
N LEU A 3 73.61 -4.75 -27.28
CA LEU A 3 72.34 -4.34 -26.70
C LEU A 3 71.30 -5.38 -27.12
N LEU A 4 70.87 -6.21 -26.19
CA LEU A 4 69.61 -6.93 -26.27
C LEU A 4 68.66 -6.23 -25.30
N LEU A 5 68.03 -5.19 -25.82
CA LEU A 5 66.78 -4.62 -25.29
C LEU A 5 65.72 -5.71 -25.39
N PHE A 6 65.67 -6.59 -24.38
CA PHE A 6 64.47 -7.36 -24.14
C PHE A 6 63.46 -6.39 -23.55
N PHE A 7 62.52 -5.96 -24.38
CA PHE A 7 61.26 -5.39 -23.93
C PHE A 7 60.58 -6.46 -23.07
N LEU A 8 60.82 -6.39 -21.76
CA LEU A 8 59.99 -7.04 -20.77
C LEU A 8 58.64 -6.31 -20.89
N VAL A 9 57.73 -6.96 -21.61
CA VAL A 9 56.30 -6.71 -21.48
C VAL A 9 55.97 -7.10 -20.05
N LEU A 10 56.31 -6.21 -19.12
CA LEU A 10 55.58 -6.05 -17.88
C LEU A 10 54.17 -5.82 -18.38
N ALA A 11 53.37 -6.88 -18.33
CA ALA A 11 51.94 -6.72 -18.21
C ALA A 11 51.78 -5.64 -17.14
N THR A 12 51.43 -4.44 -17.58
CA THR A 12 50.85 -3.43 -16.74
C THR A 12 49.60 -4.11 -16.23
N GLY A 13 49.76 -4.89 -15.16
CA GLY A 13 48.69 -5.50 -14.42
C GLY A 13 47.74 -4.36 -14.19
N SER A 14 46.62 -4.47 -14.90
CA SER A 14 45.57 -3.47 -14.95
C SER A 14 45.44 -2.95 -13.53
N VAL A 15 45.71 -1.65 -13.33
CA VAL A 15 45.36 -1.00 -12.07
C VAL A 15 43.85 -1.10 -12.03
N SER A 16 43.35 -2.19 -11.48
CA SER A 16 41.94 -2.46 -11.30
C SER A 16 41.45 -1.31 -10.46
N ARG A 17 40.81 -0.33 -11.12
CA ARG A 17 40.01 0.67 -10.43
C ARG A 17 39.12 -0.12 -9.49
N LEU A 18 39.16 0.22 -8.21
CA LEU A 18 38.25 -0.21 -7.15
C LEU A 18 36.80 0.20 -7.48
N SER A 19 36.28 -0.35 -8.56
CA SER A 19 34.89 -0.41 -8.91
C SER A 19 34.57 -1.89 -8.77
N ALA A 20 33.71 -2.25 -7.82
CA ALA A 20 32.97 -3.48 -7.98
C ALA A 20 32.30 -3.38 -9.36
N ALA A 21 32.76 -4.16 -10.34
CA ALA A 21 31.91 -4.42 -11.49
C ALA A 21 30.58 -4.95 -10.93
N GLU A 22 29.44 -4.48 -11.44
CA GLU A 22 28.15 -5.01 -11.03
C GLU A 22 28.20 -6.55 -11.13
N SER A 23 28.02 -7.20 -9.99
CA SER A 23 27.95 -8.65 -9.93
C SER A 23 26.60 -9.12 -10.48
N PRO A 24 26.48 -10.38 -10.93
CA PRO A 24 25.18 -10.99 -11.21
C PRO A 24 24.18 -10.82 -10.05
N GLY A 25 24.64 -10.98 -8.81
CA GLY A 25 23.88 -10.74 -7.60
C GLY A 25 23.38 -9.30 -7.48
N ASP A 26 24.20 -8.30 -7.79
CA ASP A 26 23.76 -6.88 -7.81
C ASP A 26 22.63 -6.65 -8.82
N SER A 27 22.69 -7.31 -9.98
CA SER A 27 21.63 -7.22 -10.99
C SER A 27 20.31 -7.80 -10.48
N LEU A 28 20.36 -8.98 -9.85
CA LEU A 28 19.19 -9.60 -9.22
C LEU A 28 18.62 -8.73 -8.10
N PHE A 29 19.49 -8.19 -7.23
CA PHE A 29 19.09 -7.32 -6.14
C PHE A 29 18.39 -6.07 -6.65
N ASN A 30 18.96 -5.39 -7.65
CA ASN A 30 18.39 -4.15 -8.18
C ASN A 30 17.02 -4.39 -8.82
N ALA A 31 16.83 -5.51 -9.52
CA ALA A 31 15.54 -5.90 -10.08
C ALA A 31 14.51 -6.15 -8.96
N ALA A 32 14.81 -7.06 -8.02
CA ALA A 32 13.92 -7.38 -6.91
C ALA A 32 13.59 -6.17 -6.03
N TYR A 33 14.57 -5.30 -5.78
CA TYR A 33 14.37 -4.06 -5.03
C TYR A 33 13.41 -3.12 -5.77
N THR A 34 13.57 -2.96 -7.08
CA THR A 34 12.67 -2.14 -7.90
C THR A 34 11.24 -2.66 -7.82
N ASP A 35 11.04 -3.97 -7.95
CA ASP A 35 9.70 -4.58 -7.89
C ASP A 35 9.03 -4.35 -6.53
N VAL A 36 9.78 -4.51 -5.43
CA VAL A 36 9.29 -4.20 -4.07
C VAL A 36 8.92 -2.72 -3.93
N GLN A 37 9.75 -1.79 -4.42
CA GLN A 37 9.47 -0.36 -4.32
C GLN A 37 8.23 0.03 -5.15
N VAL A 38 8.04 -0.56 -6.33
CA VAL A 38 6.83 -0.35 -7.14
C VAL A 38 5.61 -0.82 -6.36
N LEU A 39 5.64 -2.03 -5.79
CA LEU A 39 4.52 -2.58 -5.03
C LEU A 39 4.19 -1.73 -3.78
N ILE A 40 5.19 -1.30 -3.01
CA ILE A 40 4.99 -0.41 -1.85
C ILE A 40 4.29 0.88 -2.28
N ASN A 41 4.73 1.52 -3.37
CA ASN A 41 4.12 2.74 -3.88
C ASN A 41 2.68 2.51 -4.39
N GLU A 42 2.39 1.35 -4.96
CA GLU A 42 1.02 0.98 -5.38
C GLU A 42 0.09 0.79 -4.17
N ILE A 43 0.58 0.17 -3.11
CA ILE A 43 -0.15 0.00 -1.84
C ILE A 43 -0.42 1.36 -1.20
N ASP A 44 0.60 2.21 -1.03
CA ASP A 44 0.46 3.57 -0.48
C ASP A 44 -0.54 4.41 -1.30
N ARG A 45 -0.45 4.37 -2.63
CA ARG A 45 -1.41 5.07 -3.49
C ARG A 45 -2.84 4.57 -3.32
N THR A 46 -3.01 3.26 -3.10
CA THR A 46 -4.34 2.67 -2.86
C THR A 46 -4.85 3.05 -1.48
N SER A 47 -3.98 3.13 -0.47
CA SER A 47 -4.28 3.69 0.85
C SER A 47 -4.86 5.10 0.73
N GLN A 48 -4.13 5.99 0.05
CA GLN A 48 -4.53 7.38 -0.16
C GLN A 48 -5.86 7.51 -0.92
N TYR A 49 -6.15 6.60 -1.85
CA TYR A 49 -7.44 6.57 -2.53
C TYR A 49 -8.60 6.29 -1.57
N TYR A 50 -8.39 5.41 -0.59
CA TYR A 50 -9.37 5.02 0.43
C TYR A 50 -9.28 5.84 1.72
N HIS A 51 -8.62 7.01 1.74
CA HIS A 51 -8.48 7.85 2.94
C HIS A 51 -9.82 8.24 3.60
N TYR A 52 -10.93 8.19 2.86
CA TYR A 52 -12.28 8.41 3.40
C TYR A 52 -12.87 7.21 4.16
N ILE A 53 -12.18 6.07 4.16
CA ILE A 53 -12.45 4.87 4.96
C ILE A 53 -11.20 4.57 5.81
N PRO A 54 -11.09 5.16 7.01
CA PRO A 54 -9.88 5.06 7.83
C PRO A 54 -9.39 3.64 8.08
N ALA A 55 -10.28 2.66 8.27
CA ALA A 55 -9.88 1.28 8.52
C ALA A 55 -9.15 0.63 7.34
N VAL A 56 -9.50 0.99 6.10
CA VAL A 56 -8.83 0.49 4.89
C VAL A 56 -7.52 1.23 4.66
N ASP A 57 -7.55 2.57 4.78
CA ASP A 57 -6.36 3.42 4.68
C ASP A 57 -5.29 2.97 5.68
N HIS A 58 -5.59 2.97 6.97
CA HIS A 58 -4.60 2.60 8.00
C HIS A 58 -4.08 1.16 7.85
N TYR A 59 -4.89 0.21 7.38
CA TYR A 59 -4.41 -1.14 7.10
C TYR A 59 -3.38 -1.16 5.96
N LEU A 60 -3.69 -0.51 4.83
CA LEU A 60 -2.80 -0.48 3.67
C LEU A 60 -1.52 0.31 3.96
N ASP A 61 -1.63 1.43 4.66
CA ASP A 61 -0.49 2.23 5.14
C ASP A 61 0.45 1.39 6.01
N ALA A 62 -0.11 0.62 6.96
CA ALA A 62 0.69 -0.28 7.80
C ALA A 62 1.42 -1.37 6.99
N VAL A 63 0.78 -1.93 5.96
CA VAL A 63 1.41 -2.91 5.06
C VAL A 63 2.54 -2.26 4.25
N ALA A 64 2.34 -1.04 3.74
CA ALA A 64 3.38 -0.29 3.04
C ALA A 64 4.58 0.00 3.96
N ASP A 65 4.32 0.44 5.19
CA ASP A 65 5.34 0.73 6.21
C ASP A 65 6.17 -0.51 6.61
N GLU A 66 5.53 -1.68 6.72
CA GLU A 66 6.22 -2.95 6.92
C GLU A 66 7.15 -3.27 5.74
N GLY A 67 6.68 -3.04 4.50
CA GLY A 67 7.48 -3.17 3.30
C GLY A 67 8.69 -2.24 3.26
N VAL A 68 8.51 -0.97 3.64
CA VAL A 68 9.59 0.03 3.74
C VAL A 68 10.61 -0.38 4.79
N THR A 69 10.15 -0.81 5.96
CA THR A 69 11.03 -1.21 7.06
C THR A 69 11.84 -2.45 6.69
N SER A 70 11.18 -3.49 6.18
CA SER A 70 11.83 -4.75 5.78
C SER A 70 12.83 -4.55 4.63
N SER A 71 12.47 -3.76 3.61
CA SER A 71 13.38 -3.48 2.50
C SER A 71 14.63 -2.71 2.94
N LYS A 72 14.52 -1.77 3.88
CA LYS A 72 15.68 -1.06 4.47
C LYS A 72 16.64 -2.01 5.17
N GLU A 73 16.13 -3.01 5.91
CA GLU A 73 16.98 -4.00 6.56
C GLU A 73 17.76 -4.84 5.54
N VAL A 74 17.12 -5.24 4.44
CA VAL A 74 17.78 -6.02 3.39
C VAL A 74 18.82 -5.18 2.65
N VAL A 75 18.54 -3.90 2.38
CA VAL A 75 19.52 -2.94 1.84
C VAL A 75 20.73 -2.80 2.77
N ALA A 76 20.51 -2.70 4.09
CA ALA A 76 21.60 -2.60 5.05
C ALA A 76 22.52 -3.84 5.02
N ARG A 77 21.97 -5.04 4.83
CA ARG A 77 22.76 -6.28 4.67
C ARG A 77 23.62 -6.25 3.40
N ARG A 78 23.07 -5.78 2.27
CA ARG A 78 23.85 -5.61 1.03
C ARG A 78 25.01 -4.61 1.23
N ILE A 79 24.75 -3.47 1.86
CA ILE A 79 25.77 -2.46 2.15
C ILE A 79 26.88 -3.05 3.03
N ALA A 80 26.52 -3.83 4.06
CA ALA A 80 27.49 -4.51 4.91
C ALA A 80 28.37 -5.49 4.10
N ALA A 81 27.76 -6.31 3.24
CA ALA A 81 28.50 -7.23 2.36
C ALA A 81 29.45 -6.47 1.41
N GLN A 82 29.00 -5.33 0.87
CA GLN A 82 29.83 -4.49 0.00
C GLN A 82 31.03 -3.89 0.75
N ASN A 83 30.85 -3.49 2.01
CA ASN A 83 31.93 -2.97 2.83
C ASN A 83 32.96 -4.05 3.17
N VAL A 84 32.50 -5.25 3.53
CA VAL A 84 33.39 -6.41 3.76
C VAL A 84 34.23 -6.71 2.51
N LEU A 85 33.62 -6.74 1.32
CA LEU A 85 34.37 -6.95 0.08
C LEU A 85 35.42 -5.85 -0.14
N LYS A 86 35.08 -4.59 0.10
CA LYS A 86 36.02 -3.47 -0.04
C LYS A 86 37.23 -3.61 0.89
N GLU A 87 37.00 -3.99 2.14
CA GLU A 87 38.05 -4.21 3.14
C GLU A 87 38.97 -5.37 2.72
N GLN A 88 38.39 -6.52 2.35
CA GLN A 88 39.12 -7.70 1.87
C GLN A 88 39.99 -7.39 0.63
N LEU A 89 39.44 -6.67 -0.35
CA LEU A 89 40.19 -6.28 -1.55
C LEU A 89 41.30 -5.27 -1.26
N ALA A 90 41.11 -4.38 -0.29
CA ALA A 90 42.15 -3.44 0.14
C ALA A 90 43.32 -4.17 0.82
N GLU A 91 43.03 -5.08 1.74
CA GLU A 91 44.06 -5.90 2.40
C GLU A 91 44.82 -6.77 1.39
N LEU A 92 44.12 -7.36 0.43
CA LEU A 92 44.72 -8.14 -0.64
C LEU A 92 45.63 -7.29 -1.53
N TYR A 93 45.23 -6.05 -1.82
CA TYR A 93 46.03 -5.10 -2.58
C TYR A 93 47.33 -4.76 -1.84
N ASP A 94 47.26 -4.46 -0.54
CA ASP A 94 48.45 -4.16 0.26
C ASP A 94 49.42 -5.34 0.29
N ARG A 95 48.91 -6.57 0.40
CA ARG A 95 49.70 -7.81 0.31
C ARG A 95 50.35 -7.99 -1.07
N ARG A 96 49.63 -7.70 -2.16
CA ARG A 96 50.17 -7.74 -3.53
C ARG A 96 51.31 -6.73 -3.71
N VAL A 97 51.15 -5.51 -3.18
CA VAL A 97 52.18 -4.46 -3.23
C VAL A 97 53.43 -4.90 -2.48
N ALA A 98 53.28 -5.42 -1.26
CA ALA A 98 54.40 -5.92 -0.45
C ALA A 98 55.15 -7.06 -1.15
N ALA A 99 54.43 -8.06 -1.68
CA ALA A 99 55.04 -9.18 -2.41
C ALA A 99 55.79 -8.72 -3.67
N ARG A 100 55.24 -7.73 -4.39
CA ARG A 100 55.91 -7.14 -5.54
C ARG A 100 57.19 -6.42 -5.14
N SER A 101 57.18 -5.64 -4.06
CA SER A 101 58.37 -4.95 -3.57
C SER A 101 59.47 -5.93 -3.13
N GLU A 102 59.11 -7.02 -2.43
CA GLU A 102 60.05 -8.10 -2.07
C GLU A 102 60.66 -8.72 -3.32
N TYR A 103 59.83 -9.05 -4.32
CA TYR A 103 60.30 -9.58 -5.60
C TYR A 103 61.27 -8.64 -6.32
N GLU A 104 60.93 -7.34 -6.43
CA GLU A 104 61.78 -6.35 -7.12
C GLU A 104 63.13 -6.16 -6.40
N GLU A 105 63.16 -6.20 -5.07
CA GLU A 105 64.38 -6.12 -4.26
C GLU A 105 65.27 -7.36 -4.45
N GLU A 106 64.70 -8.57 -4.28
CA GLU A 106 65.42 -9.83 -4.45
C GLU A 106 65.92 -10.02 -5.89
N TYR A 107 65.10 -9.64 -6.88
CA TYR A 107 65.47 -9.70 -8.29
C TYR A 107 66.69 -8.83 -8.59
N THR A 108 66.70 -7.59 -8.10
CA THR A 108 67.83 -6.67 -8.30
C THR A 108 69.12 -7.22 -7.68
N LYS A 109 69.01 -7.82 -6.49
CA LYS A 109 70.14 -8.47 -5.81
C LYS A 109 70.71 -9.63 -6.63
N TYR A 110 69.90 -10.62 -6.97
CA TYR A 110 70.39 -11.81 -7.70
C TYR A 110 70.88 -11.47 -9.11
N LEU A 111 70.26 -10.49 -9.78
CA LEU A 111 70.75 -9.99 -11.06
C LEU A 111 72.15 -9.36 -10.95
N THR A 112 72.40 -8.60 -9.87
CA THR A 112 73.71 -7.98 -9.61
C THR A 112 74.77 -9.03 -9.24
N GLU A 113 74.37 -10.08 -8.52
CA GLU A 113 75.22 -11.22 -8.14
C GLU A 113 75.49 -12.18 -9.31
N GLY A 114 74.71 -12.10 -10.40
CA GLY A 114 74.81 -13.00 -11.55
C GLY A 114 74.26 -14.41 -11.29
N ASP A 115 73.39 -14.56 -10.29
CA ASP A 115 72.80 -15.83 -9.88
C ASP A 115 71.49 -16.10 -10.64
N PHE A 116 71.63 -16.63 -11.85
CA PHE A 116 70.49 -16.88 -12.75
C PHE A 116 69.57 -18.02 -12.26
N ASP A 117 70.10 -19.00 -11.54
CA ASP A 117 69.29 -20.10 -11.00
C ASP A 117 68.39 -19.58 -9.86
N ALA A 118 68.90 -18.68 -9.02
CA ALA A 118 68.10 -17.99 -8.00
C ALA A 118 67.02 -17.08 -8.62
N LEU A 119 67.32 -16.41 -9.74
CA LEU A 119 66.33 -15.61 -10.48
C LEU A 119 65.17 -16.44 -11.01
N GLU A 120 65.45 -17.60 -11.64
CA GLU A 120 64.39 -18.48 -12.14
C GLU A 120 63.49 -19.01 -11.00
N ALA A 121 64.11 -19.37 -9.87
CA ALA A 121 63.37 -19.79 -8.68
C ALA A 121 62.49 -18.65 -8.10
N LEU A 122 63.01 -17.42 -8.08
CA LEU A 122 62.31 -16.23 -7.60
C LEU A 122 61.11 -15.89 -8.51
N GLU A 123 61.30 -15.91 -9.83
CA GLU A 123 60.21 -15.70 -10.80
C GLU A 123 59.09 -16.72 -10.61
N LYS A 124 59.44 -17.99 -10.41
CA LYS A 124 58.46 -19.06 -10.15
C LYS A 124 57.72 -18.85 -8.81
N LYS A 125 58.43 -18.45 -7.75
CA LYS A 125 57.83 -18.13 -6.44
C LYS A 125 56.82 -16.99 -6.59
N TYR A 126 57.23 -15.88 -7.19
CA TYR A 126 56.37 -14.70 -7.35
C TYR A 126 55.16 -14.99 -8.24
N LYS A 127 55.34 -15.74 -9.34
CA LYS A 127 54.21 -16.19 -10.17
C LYS A 127 53.19 -16.99 -9.35
N GLY A 128 53.64 -17.92 -8.51
CA GLY A 128 52.76 -18.68 -7.62
C GLY A 128 52.02 -17.79 -6.60
N GLN A 129 52.67 -16.74 -6.09
CA GLN A 129 52.01 -15.76 -5.22
C GLN A 129 50.93 -14.97 -5.96
N VAL A 130 51.20 -14.52 -7.19
CA VAL A 130 50.22 -13.81 -8.02
C VAL A 130 48.99 -14.68 -8.32
N GLU A 131 49.20 -15.93 -8.71
CA GLU A 131 48.11 -16.89 -8.94
C GLU A 131 47.28 -17.12 -7.65
N GLY A 132 47.95 -17.18 -6.50
CA GLY A 132 47.28 -17.26 -5.20
C GLY A 132 46.42 -16.03 -4.89
N PHE A 133 46.95 -14.83 -5.12
CA PHE A 133 46.18 -13.60 -4.92
C PHE A 133 45.01 -13.47 -5.90
N ASP A 134 45.13 -13.95 -7.14
CA ASP A 134 44.04 -13.94 -8.11
C ASP A 134 42.93 -14.91 -7.72
N SER A 135 43.28 -16.08 -7.17
CA SER A 135 42.30 -17.02 -6.59
C SER A 135 41.58 -16.41 -5.40
N GLU A 136 42.31 -15.78 -4.48
CA GLU A 136 41.74 -15.15 -3.29
C GLU A 136 40.80 -13.98 -3.64
N GLU A 137 41.15 -13.17 -4.63
CA GLU A 137 40.25 -12.13 -5.17
C GLU A 137 38.96 -12.73 -5.74
N ALA A 138 39.07 -13.82 -6.50
CA ALA A 138 37.91 -14.50 -7.07
C ALA A 138 36.99 -15.06 -5.98
N ASP A 139 37.56 -15.67 -4.94
CA ASP A 139 36.80 -16.21 -3.80
C ASP A 139 36.04 -15.11 -3.05
N PHE A 140 36.67 -13.95 -2.78
CA PHE A 140 35.99 -12.81 -2.15
C PHE A 140 34.81 -12.30 -2.98
N ARG A 141 34.98 -12.24 -4.31
CA ARG A 141 33.92 -11.78 -5.21
C ARG A 141 32.76 -12.77 -5.29
N VAL A 142 33.05 -14.08 -5.28
CA VAL A 142 32.01 -15.14 -5.24
C VAL A 142 31.25 -15.09 -3.91
N GLU A 143 31.94 -14.90 -2.78
CA GLU A 143 31.28 -14.77 -1.48
C GLU A 143 30.36 -13.55 -1.43
N TYR A 144 30.81 -12.40 -1.94
CA TYR A 144 29.99 -11.21 -2.08
C TYR A 144 28.76 -11.46 -2.96
N ASP A 145 28.96 -12.04 -4.15
CA ASP A 145 27.87 -12.33 -5.11
C ASP A 145 26.79 -13.21 -4.47
N HIS A 146 27.17 -14.28 -3.76
CA HIS A 146 26.23 -15.13 -3.03
C HIS A 146 25.45 -14.37 -1.93
N LYS A 147 26.13 -13.50 -1.17
CA LYS A 147 25.45 -12.68 -0.15
C LYS A 147 24.43 -11.72 -0.77
N VAL A 148 24.75 -11.11 -1.90
CA VAL A 148 23.85 -10.19 -2.59
C VAL A 148 22.70 -10.94 -3.27
N ALA A 149 22.96 -12.11 -3.86
CA ALA A 149 21.92 -12.98 -4.41
C ALA A 149 20.92 -13.43 -3.32
N ASN A 150 21.40 -13.82 -2.13
CA ASN A 150 20.51 -14.12 -1.01
C ASN A 150 19.69 -12.90 -0.55
N ALA A 151 20.29 -11.70 -0.56
CA ALA A 151 19.56 -10.48 -0.28
C ALA A 151 18.46 -10.22 -1.33
N ALA A 152 18.70 -10.54 -2.61
CA ALA A 152 17.67 -10.49 -3.65
C ALA A 152 16.52 -11.48 -3.38
N GLU A 153 16.82 -12.73 -3.01
CA GLU A 153 15.81 -13.73 -2.63
C GLU A 153 14.93 -13.25 -1.46
N ASN A 154 15.52 -12.57 -0.47
CA ASN A 154 14.77 -11.98 0.64
C ASN A 154 13.80 -10.88 0.17
N LEU A 155 14.21 -10.05 -0.80
CA LEU A 155 13.33 -9.05 -1.42
C LEU A 155 12.20 -9.70 -2.23
N GLU A 156 12.49 -10.77 -2.97
CA GLU A 156 11.44 -11.54 -3.67
C GLU A 156 10.44 -12.18 -2.70
N SER A 157 10.91 -12.67 -1.56
CA SER A 157 10.02 -13.19 -0.52
C SER A 157 9.15 -12.08 0.06
N LEU A 158 9.73 -10.91 0.33
CA LEU A 158 8.97 -9.73 0.79
C LEU A 158 7.91 -9.32 -0.23
N TYR A 159 8.26 -9.26 -1.52
CA TYR A 159 7.30 -8.96 -2.59
C TYR A 159 6.10 -9.91 -2.57
N LYS A 160 6.35 -11.22 -2.43
CA LYS A 160 5.29 -12.24 -2.37
C LYS A 160 4.41 -12.06 -1.13
N SER A 161 5.01 -11.79 0.04
CA SER A 161 4.29 -11.54 1.29
C SER A 161 3.38 -10.31 1.20
N LEU A 162 3.89 -9.19 0.67
CA LEU A 162 3.11 -7.97 0.48
C LEU A 162 1.97 -8.19 -0.52
N THR A 163 2.25 -8.87 -1.64
CA THR A 163 1.22 -9.21 -2.64
C THR A 163 0.10 -10.04 -2.03
N LEU A 164 0.45 -11.05 -1.22
CA LEU A 164 -0.53 -11.89 -0.53
C LEU A 164 -1.37 -11.07 0.44
N ALA A 165 -0.75 -10.22 1.26
CA ALA A 165 -1.46 -9.38 2.23
C ALA A 165 -2.50 -8.47 1.56
N VAL A 166 -2.19 -7.93 0.37
CA VAL A 166 -3.12 -7.10 -0.41
C VAL A 166 -4.23 -7.93 -1.05
N GLU A 167 -3.90 -9.09 -1.64
CA GLU A 167 -4.91 -9.93 -2.28
C GLU A 167 -5.89 -10.55 -1.27
N GLU A 168 -5.46 -10.87 -0.05
CA GLU A 168 -6.31 -11.42 1.00
C GLU A 168 -7.42 -10.44 1.45
N ILE A 169 -7.19 -9.13 1.41
CA ILE A 169 -8.16 -8.12 1.84
C ILE A 169 -8.98 -7.51 0.71
N LYS A 170 -8.72 -7.89 -0.54
CA LYS A 170 -9.34 -7.26 -1.73
C LYS A 170 -10.87 -7.24 -1.69
N LEU A 171 -11.48 -8.33 -1.22
CA LEU A 171 -12.93 -8.41 -1.08
C LEU A 171 -13.45 -7.53 0.06
N ASP A 172 -12.71 -7.41 1.16
CA ASP A 172 -13.09 -6.54 2.28
C ASP A 172 -12.96 -5.07 1.93
N VAL A 173 -11.96 -4.67 1.15
CA VAL A 173 -11.84 -3.30 0.64
C VAL A 173 -13.05 -2.93 -0.21
N LEU A 174 -13.44 -3.81 -1.15
CA LEU A 174 -14.65 -3.62 -1.96
C LEU A 174 -15.93 -3.61 -1.11
N ALA A 175 -15.99 -4.45 -0.08
CA ALA A 175 -17.12 -4.49 0.84
C ALA A 175 -17.18 -3.21 1.69
N ALA A 176 -16.05 -2.69 2.16
CA ALA A 176 -15.96 -1.46 2.94
C ALA A 176 -16.47 -0.26 2.14
N GLU A 177 -16.08 -0.15 0.87
CA GLU A 177 -16.59 0.89 -0.04
C GLU A 177 -18.11 0.77 -0.24
N GLN A 178 -18.61 -0.45 -0.45
CA GLN A 178 -20.05 -0.67 -0.55
C GLN A 178 -20.79 -0.34 0.74
N ILE A 179 -20.25 -0.69 1.91
CA ILE A 179 -20.83 -0.31 3.21
C ILE A 179 -20.89 1.21 3.32
N TYR A 180 -19.81 1.92 2.97
CA TYR A 180 -19.76 3.37 3.02
C TYR A 180 -20.89 4.00 2.18
N LEU A 181 -21.05 3.54 0.94
CA LEU A 181 -22.11 4.00 0.04
C LEU A 181 -23.51 3.62 0.54
N LYS A 182 -23.69 2.38 1.03
CA LYS A 182 -24.97 1.90 1.55
C LYS A 182 -25.39 2.60 2.83
N CYS A 183 -24.45 3.02 3.68
CA CYS A 183 -24.76 3.86 4.83
C CYS A 183 -25.34 5.21 4.39
N LEU A 184 -24.76 5.86 3.36
CA LEU A 184 -25.28 7.12 2.83
C LEU A 184 -26.70 6.95 2.25
N GLU A 185 -26.94 5.91 1.46
CA GLU A 185 -28.27 5.59 0.92
C GLU A 185 -29.28 5.33 2.05
N ALA A 186 -28.90 4.56 3.07
CA ALA A 186 -29.77 4.21 4.18
C ALA A 186 -30.09 5.42 5.09
N GLU A 187 -29.11 6.30 5.33
CA GLU A 187 -29.32 7.57 6.01
C GLU A 187 -30.33 8.46 5.25
N GLU A 188 -30.27 8.50 3.93
CA GLU A 188 -31.24 9.23 3.09
C GLU A 188 -32.64 8.61 3.15
N LEU A 189 -32.75 7.27 3.16
CA LEU A 189 -34.02 6.57 3.35
C LEU A 189 -34.64 6.91 4.71
N LEU A 190 -33.85 6.90 5.78
CA LEU A 190 -34.32 7.28 7.11
C LEU A 190 -34.72 8.77 7.16
N LEU A 191 -33.98 9.66 6.52
CA LEU A 191 -34.31 11.08 6.46
C LEU A 191 -35.67 11.35 5.82
N ARG A 192 -35.99 10.61 4.75
CA ARG A 192 -37.27 10.71 4.01
C ARG A 192 -38.43 10.00 4.71
N ALA A 193 -38.14 9.08 5.62
CA ALA A 193 -39.15 8.32 6.35
C ALA A 193 -39.91 9.19 7.38
N THR A 194 -41.15 8.81 7.65
CA THR A 194 -41.95 9.41 8.71
C THR A 194 -41.41 9.04 10.10
N GLU A 195 -41.73 9.83 11.13
CA GLU A 195 -41.34 9.53 12.51
C GLU A 195 -41.84 8.17 13.00
N ALA A 196 -43.00 7.72 12.54
CA ALA A 196 -43.51 6.39 12.87
C ALA A 196 -42.64 5.27 12.27
N GLN A 197 -42.18 5.44 11.03
CA GLN A 197 -41.29 4.48 10.36
C GLN A 197 -39.90 4.47 11.00
N LYS A 198 -39.34 5.64 11.35
CA LYS A 198 -38.05 5.71 12.07
C LYS A 198 -38.10 5.00 13.43
N ASN A 199 -39.21 5.13 14.15
CA ASN A 199 -39.41 4.51 15.46
C ASN A 199 -39.88 3.05 15.40
N SER A 200 -40.11 2.49 14.20
CA SER A 200 -40.41 1.07 14.05
C SER A 200 -39.23 0.19 14.49
N GLN A 201 -39.44 -1.12 14.57
CA GLN A 201 -38.36 -2.04 14.86
C GLN A 201 -37.31 -1.99 13.75
N ALA A 202 -37.73 -2.08 12.48
CA ALA A 202 -36.79 -2.06 11.35
C ALA A 202 -36.07 -0.70 11.22
N GLY A 203 -36.75 0.42 11.52
CA GLY A 203 -36.12 1.75 11.52
C GLY A 203 -35.00 1.88 12.57
N ARG A 204 -35.23 1.36 13.78
CA ARG A 204 -34.22 1.35 14.85
C ARG A 204 -33.07 0.38 14.57
N GLU A 205 -33.37 -0.81 14.03
CA GLU A 205 -32.36 -1.78 13.62
C GLU A 205 -31.48 -1.23 12.50
N LEU A 206 -32.07 -0.61 11.47
CA LEU A 206 -31.33 0.04 10.40
C LEU A 206 -30.42 1.16 10.92
N GLN A 207 -30.92 2.02 11.81
CA GLN A 207 -30.11 3.07 12.41
C GLN A 207 -28.95 2.52 13.24
N SER A 208 -29.15 1.43 13.99
CA SER A 208 -28.08 0.74 14.73
C SER A 208 -27.03 0.18 13.76
N ALA A 209 -27.47 -0.52 12.71
CA ALA A 209 -26.60 -1.10 11.71
C ALA A 209 -25.74 -0.05 10.99
N ILE A 210 -26.33 1.11 10.64
CA ILE A 210 -25.58 2.25 10.09
C ILE A 210 -24.51 2.71 11.08
N ASN A 211 -24.86 2.91 12.35
CA ASN A 211 -23.92 3.39 13.36
C ASN A 211 -22.77 2.41 13.59
N GLU A 212 -23.06 1.11 13.64
CA GLU A 212 -22.07 0.04 13.79
C GLU A 212 -21.15 -0.03 12.57
N ALA A 213 -21.71 0.05 11.37
CA ALA A 213 -20.96 0.09 10.13
C ALA A 213 -20.03 1.31 10.06
N ARG A 214 -20.54 2.51 10.36
CA ARG A 214 -19.74 3.75 10.44
C ARG A 214 -18.62 3.62 11.47
N ALA A 215 -18.91 3.07 12.64
CA ALA A 215 -17.89 2.85 13.67
C ALA A 215 -16.81 1.89 13.18
N ALA A 216 -17.17 0.81 12.48
CA ALA A 216 -16.22 -0.14 11.94
C ALA A 216 -15.34 0.44 10.83
N LEU A 217 -15.90 1.23 9.91
CA LEU A 217 -15.15 1.91 8.85
C LEU A 217 -14.15 2.94 9.38
N ASN A 218 -14.40 3.51 10.56
CA ASN A 218 -13.56 4.52 11.22
C ASN A 218 -12.56 3.94 12.24
N LYS A 219 -12.41 2.61 12.32
CA LYS A 219 -11.37 1.99 13.15
C LYS A 219 -9.98 2.14 12.52
N ASP A 220 -8.95 1.84 13.29
CA ASP A 220 -7.57 1.80 12.79
C ASP A 220 -7.23 0.54 12.01
N THR A 221 -7.95 -0.56 12.27
CA THR A 221 -7.74 -1.84 11.58
C THR A 221 -9.04 -2.63 11.52
N PHE A 222 -9.08 -3.64 10.64
CA PHE A 222 -10.17 -4.60 10.53
C PHE A 222 -9.63 -6.02 10.36
N GLU A 223 -10.46 -7.00 10.71
CA GLU A 223 -10.17 -8.42 10.48
C GLU A 223 -10.57 -8.82 9.05
N VAL A 224 -9.79 -9.72 8.45
CA VAL A 224 -10.14 -10.29 7.13
C VAL A 224 -11.54 -10.93 7.17
N SER A 225 -12.31 -10.68 6.12
CA SER A 225 -13.72 -11.02 5.92
C SER A 225 -14.72 -10.33 6.85
N ALA A 226 -14.31 -9.38 7.69
CA ALA A 226 -15.24 -8.68 8.58
C ALA A 226 -16.22 -7.78 7.82
N PHE A 227 -15.75 -7.07 6.78
CA PHE A 227 -16.60 -6.15 6.03
C PHE A 227 -17.57 -6.88 5.12
N VAL A 228 -17.19 -8.01 4.54
CA VAL A 228 -18.12 -8.81 3.73
C VAL A 228 -19.36 -9.21 4.54
N LYS A 229 -19.18 -9.74 5.76
CA LYS A 229 -20.30 -10.13 6.64
C LYS A 229 -21.13 -8.94 7.07
N MET A 230 -20.49 -7.81 7.36
CA MET A 230 -21.17 -6.59 7.76
C MET A 230 -22.02 -6.01 6.62
N LEU A 231 -21.52 -6.09 5.38
CA LEU A 231 -22.28 -5.67 4.20
C LEU A 231 -23.54 -6.51 4.02
N GLU A 232 -23.43 -7.84 4.14
CA GLU A 232 -24.60 -8.73 4.05
C GLU A 232 -25.67 -8.38 5.08
N ALA A 233 -25.27 -8.13 6.33
CA ALA A 233 -26.19 -7.72 7.39
C ALA A 233 -26.84 -6.35 7.11
N LEU A 234 -26.04 -5.35 6.70
CA LEU A 234 -26.55 -4.01 6.37
C LEU A 234 -27.59 -4.05 5.25
N LEU A 235 -27.35 -4.85 4.20
CA LEU A 235 -28.29 -5.01 3.09
C LEU A 235 -29.61 -5.62 3.55
N GLN A 236 -29.59 -6.60 4.46
CA GLN A 236 -30.81 -7.19 5.04
C GLN A 236 -31.62 -6.17 5.85
N TYR A 237 -30.96 -5.30 6.61
CA TYR A 237 -31.64 -4.23 7.35
C TYR A 237 -32.26 -3.18 6.42
N ILE A 238 -31.55 -2.80 5.34
CA ILE A 238 -32.08 -1.88 4.33
C ILE A 238 -33.32 -2.48 3.64
N GLU A 239 -33.26 -3.74 3.25
CA GLU A 239 -34.38 -4.46 2.63
C GLU A 239 -35.59 -4.53 3.56
N SER A 240 -35.37 -4.91 4.83
CA SER A 240 -36.43 -5.01 5.84
C SER A 240 -37.13 -3.68 6.08
N PHE A 241 -36.38 -2.58 6.19
CA PHE A 241 -36.93 -1.24 6.33
C PHE A 241 -37.70 -0.80 5.07
N THR A 242 -37.20 -1.10 3.88
CA THR A 242 -37.85 -0.76 2.61
C THR A 242 -39.18 -1.52 2.44
N HIS A 243 -39.25 -2.77 2.87
CA HIS A 243 -40.49 -3.54 2.88
C HIS A 243 -41.52 -3.02 3.88
N GLU A 244 -41.09 -2.65 5.10
CA GLU A 244 -42.00 -2.08 6.08
C GLU A 244 -42.53 -0.71 5.63
N THR A 245 -41.68 0.13 5.06
CA THR A 245 -42.07 1.47 4.56
C THR A 245 -43.04 1.40 3.37
N THR A 246 -42.92 0.39 2.50
CA THR A 246 -43.89 0.15 1.40
C THR A 246 -45.17 -0.57 1.86
N GLY A 247 -45.10 -1.35 2.93
CA GLY A 247 -46.27 -1.97 3.58
C GLY A 247 -47.10 -0.99 4.42
N VAL A 248 -46.48 0.06 4.95
CA VAL A 248 -47.15 1.21 5.58
C VAL A 248 -47.71 2.12 4.47
N ASN A 249 -48.72 1.63 3.75
CA ASN A 249 -49.74 2.48 3.14
C ASN A 249 -50.60 3.11 4.26
N ALA A 250 -49.99 3.87 5.15
CA ALA A 250 -50.76 4.78 5.98
C ALA A 250 -51.36 5.81 5.03
N PRO A 251 -52.70 5.93 4.94
CA PRO A 251 -53.30 6.97 4.12
C PRO A 251 -52.71 8.29 4.60
N VAL A 252 -52.05 9.00 3.71
CA VAL A 252 -51.69 10.39 3.92
C VAL A 252 -53.02 11.14 4.02
N LEU A 253 -53.59 11.18 5.24
CA LEU A 253 -54.59 12.17 5.60
C LEU A 253 -53.83 13.49 5.76
N THR A 254 -53.38 14.05 4.64
CA THR A 254 -53.14 15.48 4.57
C THR A 254 -54.50 16.12 4.79
N GLU A 255 -54.75 16.57 6.03
CA GLU A 255 -55.82 17.52 6.30
C GLU A 255 -55.54 18.75 5.43
N THR A 256 -56.17 18.78 4.26
CA THR A 256 -55.92 19.78 3.23
C THR A 256 -56.50 21.09 3.74
N ARG A 257 -55.63 21.98 4.21
CA ARG A 257 -56.03 23.35 4.58
C ARG A 257 -56.29 24.13 3.29
N ALA A 258 -57.38 24.88 3.25
CA ALA A 258 -57.68 25.74 2.12
C ALA A 258 -58.42 27.00 2.59
N ASP A 259 -58.49 27.96 1.68
CA ASP A 259 -59.27 29.17 1.87
C ASP A 259 -60.76 28.88 1.66
N VAL A 260 -61.58 29.48 2.52
CA VAL A 260 -63.03 29.37 2.50
C VAL A 260 -63.61 30.70 2.06
N TYR A 261 -64.43 30.69 1.02
CA TYR A 261 -65.11 31.86 0.50
C TYR A 261 -66.64 31.69 0.58
N THR A 262 -67.37 32.81 0.58
CA THR A 262 -68.80 32.81 0.25
C THR A 262 -69.00 32.29 -1.17
N THR A 263 -70.22 31.85 -1.50
CA THR A 263 -70.57 31.50 -2.90
C THR A 263 -70.41 32.66 -3.88
N GLY A 264 -70.40 33.91 -3.39
CA GLY A 264 -70.10 35.12 -4.14
C GLY A 264 -68.61 35.50 -4.23
N GLY A 265 -67.70 34.69 -3.67
CA GLY A 265 -66.25 34.87 -3.81
C GLY A 265 -65.57 35.73 -2.74
N THR A 266 -66.24 36.08 -1.64
CA THR A 266 -65.63 36.82 -0.52
C THR A 266 -64.91 35.87 0.42
N LEU A 267 -63.63 36.11 0.72
CA LEU A 267 -62.85 35.29 1.65
C LEU A 267 -63.42 35.40 3.08
N LEU A 268 -63.65 34.25 3.73
CA LEU A 268 -64.18 34.14 5.09
C LEU A 268 -63.12 33.63 6.08
N LEU A 269 -62.38 32.58 5.69
CA LEU A 269 -61.34 31.96 6.51
C LEU A 269 -60.16 31.59 5.61
N HIS A 270 -58.93 31.84 6.06
CA HIS A 270 -57.71 31.53 5.33
C HIS A 270 -57.05 30.28 5.90
N SER A 271 -56.61 29.35 5.03
CA SER A 271 -55.86 28.15 5.38
C SER A 271 -56.42 27.36 6.57
N VAL A 272 -57.70 27.00 6.51
CA VAL A 272 -58.38 26.21 7.55
C VAL A 272 -58.73 24.82 7.05
N THR A 273 -58.94 23.86 7.96
CA THR A 273 -59.50 22.55 7.61
C THR A 273 -61.03 22.62 7.49
N LYS A 274 -61.65 21.64 6.82
CA LYS A 274 -63.12 21.56 6.71
C LYS A 274 -63.81 21.50 8.09
N ALA A 275 -63.18 20.82 9.06
CA ALA A 275 -63.69 20.73 10.42
C ALA A 275 -63.58 22.07 11.18
N GLU A 276 -62.48 22.81 10.99
CA GLU A 276 -62.31 24.16 11.54
C GLU A 276 -63.34 25.14 10.95
N ALA A 277 -63.61 25.05 9.65
CA ALA A 277 -64.61 25.85 8.98
C ALA A 277 -66.04 25.58 9.51
N ALA A 278 -66.41 24.31 9.69
CA ALA A 278 -67.72 23.92 10.21
C ALA A 278 -67.98 24.40 11.65
N ARG A 279 -66.92 24.59 12.46
CA ARG A 279 -67.07 25.14 13.83
C ARG A 279 -67.22 26.66 13.86
N LYS A 280 -66.68 27.36 12.87
CA LYS A 280 -66.56 28.83 12.86
C LYS A 280 -67.61 29.51 12.00
N LEU A 281 -68.15 28.80 11.01
CA LEU A 281 -69.15 29.32 10.07
C LEU A 281 -70.51 28.65 10.34
N PRO A 282 -71.63 29.34 10.11
CA PRO A 282 -72.95 28.74 10.18
C PRO A 282 -73.11 27.66 9.10
N ALA A 283 -73.95 26.65 9.37
CA ALA A 283 -74.28 25.61 8.40
C ALA A 283 -74.78 26.22 7.07
N GLY A 284 -74.23 25.76 5.96
CA GLY A 284 -74.47 26.40 4.66
C GLY A 284 -73.48 26.01 3.58
N LEU A 285 -73.68 26.56 2.38
CA LEU A 285 -72.86 26.28 1.21
C LEU A 285 -71.73 27.31 1.06
N TYR A 286 -70.50 26.84 0.97
CA TYR A 286 -69.28 27.66 0.86
C TYR A 286 -68.38 27.17 -0.28
N LEU A 287 -67.41 27.98 -0.69
CA LEU A 287 -66.34 27.57 -1.60
C LEU A 287 -65.09 27.24 -0.79
N PHE A 288 -64.67 25.98 -0.77
CA PHE A 288 -63.47 25.51 -0.08
C PHE A 288 -62.43 25.09 -1.14
N GLY A 289 -61.31 25.81 -1.23
CA GLY A 289 -60.31 25.55 -2.28
C GLY A 289 -60.90 25.57 -3.71
N GLY A 290 -61.89 26.43 -3.95
CA GLY A 290 -62.60 26.56 -5.23
C GLY A 290 -63.76 25.59 -5.47
N LYS A 291 -64.03 24.62 -4.57
CA LYS A 291 -65.15 23.68 -4.70
C LYS A 291 -66.32 24.04 -3.78
N LYS A 292 -67.56 23.89 -4.25
CA LYS A 292 -68.76 24.08 -3.42
C LYS A 292 -68.86 22.95 -2.40
N VAL A 293 -68.87 23.29 -1.11
CA VAL A 293 -68.95 22.36 0.01
C VAL A 293 -70.04 22.83 0.96
N CYS A 294 -70.95 21.91 1.32
CA CYS A 294 -71.90 22.14 2.40
C CYS A 294 -71.22 21.85 3.74
N LEU A 295 -71.16 22.85 4.62
CA LEU A 295 -70.73 22.65 6.00
C LEU A 295 -71.96 22.29 6.85
N PRO A 296 -71.87 21.23 7.68
CA PRO A 296 -72.96 20.75 8.52
C PRO A 296 -73.30 21.72 9.65
#